data_AF-A0A536XPP2-F1
#
_entry.id   AF-A0A536XPP2-F1
#
_cell.length_a   1.000
_cell.length_b   1.000
_cell.length_c   1.000
_cell.angle_alpha   90.00
_cell.angle_beta   90.00
_cell.angle_gamma   90.00
#
_symmetry.space_group_name_H-M   'P 1'
#
loop_
_entity.id
_entity.type
_entity.pdbx_description
1 polymer ?
#
loop_
_entity_poly.entity_id
_entity_poly.type
_entity_poly.pdbx_seq_one_letter_code
_entity_poly.pdbx_strand_id
1 'polypeptide(L)'
;MPLRVDRAGEKGAYVTIQGQDLSIRLVEKTVRTERDLTVKEQRERKEFAYTYVRDRYTYTPTGALKLGVACSTGDLRRAISDGKQQRIEEHLNRFVVGLEWRRAEEIRAYVSAVEAKALNDTTAGDSNGELDRWMSWARSKADSLDPLVEVE
;
A
#
# COMPACT_ATOMS: atom_id res chain seq x y z
N MET A 1 -11.77 -18.38 5.31
CA MET A 1 -10.34 -18.04 5.14
C MET A 1 -9.67 -18.10 6.50
N PRO A 2 -8.68 -18.97 6.73
CA PRO A 2 -7.92 -18.94 7.98
C PRO A 2 -7.05 -17.68 8.01
N LEU A 3 -7.09 -16.95 9.13
CA LEU A 3 -6.13 -15.88 9.41
C LEU A 3 -4.74 -16.51 9.39
N ARG A 4 -3.92 -16.11 8.42
CA ARG A 4 -2.51 -16.53 8.38
C ARG A 4 -1.72 -15.57 9.28
N VAL A 5 -0.66 -16.11 9.85
CA VAL A 5 0.35 -15.33 10.57
C VAL A 5 1.53 -15.24 9.60
N ASP A 6 2.00 -14.03 9.29
CA ASP A 6 3.18 -13.89 8.44
C ASP A 6 4.46 -14.30 9.18
N ARG A 7 5.60 -14.21 8.49
CA ARG A 7 6.92 -14.46 9.07
C ARG A 7 7.27 -13.50 10.21
N ALA A 8 6.57 -12.37 10.35
CA ALA A 8 6.78 -11.37 11.39
C ALA A 8 5.83 -11.54 12.60
N GLY A 9 4.92 -12.51 12.56
CA GLY A 9 3.99 -12.78 13.66
C GLY A 9 2.67 -11.97 13.58
N GLU A 10 2.45 -11.19 12.52
CA GLU A 10 1.24 -10.39 12.36
C GLU A 10 0.08 -11.23 11.79
N LYS A 11 -1.02 -11.29 12.54
CA LYS A 11 -2.29 -11.88 12.09
C LYS A 11 -2.93 -10.96 11.06
N GLY A 12 -3.23 -11.50 9.88
CA GLY A 12 -3.81 -10.73 8.79
C GLY A 12 -4.51 -11.59 7.74
N ALA A 13 -5.14 -10.92 6.79
CA ALA A 13 -5.64 -11.54 5.57
C ALA A 13 -4.52 -11.51 4.53
N TYR A 14 -4.19 -12.68 3.99
CA TYR A 14 -3.11 -12.85 3.02
C TYR A 14 -3.64 -13.55 1.78
N VAL A 15 -3.12 -13.13 0.63
CA VAL A 15 -3.37 -13.75 -0.66
C VAL A 15 -2.03 -14.11 -1.28
N THR A 16 -1.89 -15.36 -1.70
CA THR A 16 -0.72 -15.81 -2.46
C THR A 16 -1.03 -15.69 -3.95
N ILE A 17 -0.30 -14.85 -4.66
CA ILE A 17 -0.43 -14.67 -6.12
C ILE A 17 0.93 -14.95 -6.74
N GLN A 18 0.98 -15.88 -7.70
CA GLN A 18 2.22 -16.24 -8.42
C GLN A 18 3.40 -16.59 -7.48
N GLY A 19 3.12 -17.15 -6.30
CA GLY A 19 4.12 -17.49 -5.28
C GLY A 19 4.52 -16.34 -4.33
N GLN A 20 3.95 -15.16 -4.49
CA GLN A 20 4.17 -14.00 -3.61
C GLN A 20 3.03 -13.85 -2.61
N ASP A 21 3.37 -13.73 -1.32
CA ASP A 21 2.39 -13.47 -0.26
C ASP A 21 2.14 -11.97 -0.12
N LEU A 22 0.92 -11.54 -0.42
CA LEU A 22 0.42 -10.17 -0.28
C LEU A 22 -0.47 -10.07 0.95
N SER A 23 -0.15 -9.14 1.84
CA SER A 23 -1.04 -8.77 2.96
C SER A 23 -2.08 -7.78 2.47
N ILE A 24 -3.36 -8.10 2.65
CA ILE A 24 -4.48 -7.22 2.34
C ILE A 24 -5.15 -6.75 3.63
N ARG A 25 -5.57 -5.48 3.67
CA ARG A 25 -6.24 -4.89 4.83
C ARG A 25 -7.49 -4.13 4.40
N LEU A 26 -8.52 -4.28 5.21
CA LEU A 26 -9.75 -3.49 5.16
C LEU A 26 -9.72 -2.51 6.34
N VAL A 27 -9.77 -1.22 6.04
CA VAL A 27 -9.69 -0.15 7.03
C VAL A 27 -10.92 0.73 6.90
N GLU A 28 -11.62 0.98 7.99
CA GLU A 28 -12.69 1.97 8.03
C GLU A 28 -12.10 3.36 8.27
N LYS A 29 -12.53 4.34 7.46
CA LYS A 29 -12.16 5.73 7.70
C LYS A 29 -12.85 6.21 8.98
N THR A 30 -12.06 6.77 9.89
CA THR A 30 -12.56 7.41 11.12
C THR A 30 -12.42 8.91 11.01
N VAL A 31 -13.37 9.64 11.59
CA VAL A 31 -13.24 11.08 11.82
C VAL A 31 -12.80 11.27 13.26
N ARG A 32 -11.71 12.02 13.42
CA ARG A 32 -11.16 12.38 14.72
C ARG A 32 -11.78 13.70 15.17
N THR A 33 -12.54 13.66 16.26
CA THR A 33 -13.08 14.86 16.92
C THR A 33 -12.44 15.03 18.29
N GLU A 34 -12.16 16.28 18.68
CA GLU A 34 -11.77 16.55 20.07
C GLU A 34 -12.99 16.30 20.94
N ARG A 35 -12.84 15.47 21.97
CA ARG A 35 -13.94 15.19 22.89
C ARG A 35 -14.16 16.37 23.81
N ASP A 36 -15.39 16.52 24.28
CA ASP A 36 -15.67 17.45 25.36
C ASP A 36 -14.91 17.00 26.62
N LEU A 37 -14.09 17.91 27.15
CA LEU A 37 -13.36 17.70 28.40
C LEU A 37 -14.35 17.67 29.56
N THR A 38 -14.19 16.72 30.47
CA THR A 38 -14.99 16.71 31.69
C THR A 38 -14.67 17.94 32.55
N VAL A 39 -15.61 18.37 33.39
CA VAL A 39 -15.44 19.53 34.28
C VAL A 39 -14.18 19.42 35.14
N LYS A 40 -13.83 18.19 35.55
CA LYS A 40 -12.60 17.88 36.28
C LYS A 40 -11.35 18.13 35.44
N GLU A 41 -11.30 17.61 34.22
CA GLU A 41 -10.16 17.78 33.30
C GLU A 41 -10.01 19.23 32.84
N GLN A 42 -11.11 19.97 32.68
CA GLN A 42 -11.08 21.41 32.41
C GLN A 42 -10.46 22.20 33.56
N ARG A 43 -10.75 21.81 34.81
CA ARG A 43 -10.17 22.42 36.01
C ARG A 43 -8.67 22.10 36.12
N GLU A 44 -8.30 20.83 35.96
CA GLU A 44 -6.90 20.39 35.98
C GLU A 44 -6.06 21.01 34.85
N ARG A 45 -6.66 21.27 33.68
CA ARG A 45 -6.00 21.97 32.57
C ARG A 45 -5.79 23.47 32.84
N LYS A 46 -6.68 24.11 33.61
CA LYS A 46 -6.51 25.51 34.06
C LYS A 46 -5.45 25.62 35.15
N GLU A 47 -5.39 24.65 36.04
CA GLU A 47 -4.46 24.61 37.17
C GLU A 47 -3.05 24.18 36.74
N PHE A 48 -2.95 23.31 35.74
CA PHE A 48 -1.68 22.81 35.20
C PHE A 48 -1.68 22.90 33.68
N ALA A 49 -1.04 23.95 33.15
CA ALA A 49 -0.99 24.25 31.71
C ALA A 49 -0.42 23.11 30.84
N TYR A 50 0.34 22.18 31.42
CA TYR A 50 0.95 21.04 30.75
C TYR A 50 0.21 19.70 30.98
N THR A 51 -1.01 19.71 31.55
CA THR A 51 -1.76 18.46 31.77
C THR A 51 -2.09 17.79 30.45
N TYR A 52 -1.46 16.63 30.23
CA TYR A 52 -1.79 15.74 29.13
C TYR A 52 -3.14 15.08 29.40
N VAL A 53 -4.15 15.47 28.63
CA VAL A 53 -5.46 14.81 28.68
C VAL A 53 -5.38 13.51 27.89
N ARG A 54 -5.43 12.40 28.62
CA ARG A 54 -5.56 11.07 28.03
C ARG A 54 -6.88 10.98 27.26
N ASP A 55 -6.87 10.32 26.11
CA ASP A 55 -8.04 10.11 25.25
C ASP A 55 -8.69 11.41 24.75
N ARG A 56 -7.89 12.44 24.45
CA ARG A 56 -8.35 13.75 23.95
C ARG A 56 -9.26 13.68 22.71
N TYR A 57 -9.19 12.58 21.97
CA TYR A 57 -9.92 12.42 20.72
C TYR A 57 -10.91 11.27 20.79
N THR A 58 -12.12 11.51 20.27
CA THR A 58 -13.08 10.48 19.92
C THR A 58 -12.94 10.16 18.43
N TYR A 59 -13.01 8.88 18.09
CA TYR A 59 -12.97 8.39 16.72
C TYR A 59 -14.34 7.86 16.35
N THR A 60 -15.02 8.53 15.42
CA THR A 60 -16.33 8.10 14.93
C THR A 60 -16.15 7.35 13.60
N PRO A 61 -16.65 6.11 13.48
CA PRO A 61 -16.67 5.36 12.22
C PRO A 61 -17.52 6.11 11.19
N THR A 62 -17.01 6.26 9.97
CA THR A 62 -17.73 6.99 8.91
C THR A 62 -18.59 6.09 8.02
N GLY A 63 -18.50 4.76 8.18
CA GLY A 63 -19.08 3.78 7.28
C GLY A 63 -18.36 3.68 5.93
N ALA A 64 -17.36 4.53 5.65
CA ALA A 64 -16.58 4.47 4.43
C ALA A 64 -15.37 3.56 4.62
N LEU A 65 -15.37 2.43 3.93
CA LEU A 65 -14.29 1.46 4.01
C LEU A 65 -13.20 1.78 2.96
N LYS A 66 -12.00 1.24 3.19
CA LYS A 66 -10.87 1.24 2.27
C LYS A 66 -10.24 -0.15 2.27
N LEU A 67 -10.15 -0.77 1.10
CA LEU A 67 -9.49 -2.05 0.90
C LEU A 67 -8.22 -1.83 0.11
N GLY A 68 -7.09 -2.36 0.57
CA GLY A 68 -5.84 -2.26 -0.18
C GLY A 68 -4.78 -3.25 0.26
N VAL A 69 -3.66 -3.23 -0.45
CA VAL A 69 -2.47 -4.00 -0.07
C VAL A 69 -1.74 -3.25 1.04
N ALA A 70 -1.53 -3.89 2.18
CA ALA A 70 -0.77 -3.29 3.27
C ALA A 70 0.69 -3.09 2.84
N CYS A 71 1.18 -1.86 2.93
CA CYS A 71 2.60 -1.57 2.88
C CYS A 71 3.10 -1.12 4.26
N SER A 72 4.29 -0.50 4.31
CA SER A 72 4.86 0.08 5.53
C SER A 72 3.81 0.81 6.39
N THR A 73 4.04 0.81 7.71
CA THR A 73 3.14 1.32 8.76
C THR A 73 2.09 2.34 8.31
N GLY A 74 0.84 1.86 8.20
CA GLY A 74 -0.36 2.69 8.05
C GLY A 74 -0.86 2.91 6.62
N ASP A 75 0.00 2.74 5.61
CA ASP A 75 -0.36 3.01 4.22
C ASP A 75 -0.89 1.76 3.49
N LEU A 76 -1.88 2.00 2.62
CA LEU A 76 -2.45 0.98 1.72
C LEU A 76 -2.10 1.33 0.29
N ARG A 77 -1.35 0.46 -0.39
CA ARG A 77 -1.08 0.56 -1.83
C ARG A 77 -2.26 0.02 -2.62
N ARG A 78 -2.51 0.65 -3.78
CA ARG A 78 -3.59 0.28 -4.72
C ARG A 78 -4.93 0.13 -4.01
N ALA A 79 -5.21 1.02 -3.06
CA ALA A 79 -6.41 0.96 -2.26
C ALA A 79 -7.63 1.43 -3.06
N ILE A 80 -8.71 0.65 -2.98
CA ILE A 80 -10.06 1.07 -3.37
C ILE A 80 -10.82 1.52 -2.12
N SER A 81 -11.73 2.47 -2.27
CA SER A 81 -12.46 3.04 -1.14
C SER A 81 -13.90 3.32 -1.49
N ASP A 82 -14.77 3.23 -0.49
CA ASP A 82 -16.15 3.68 -0.66
C ASP A 82 -16.20 5.18 -0.92
N GLY A 83 -17.01 5.56 -1.89
CA GLY A 83 -17.31 6.93 -2.24
C GLY A 83 -18.81 7.17 -2.35
N LYS A 84 -19.19 8.38 -2.76
CA LYS A 84 -20.61 8.72 -2.95
C LYS A 84 -21.29 7.95 -4.09
N GLN A 85 -20.50 7.44 -5.04
CA GLN A 85 -20.98 6.79 -6.26
C GLN A 85 -20.34 5.42 -6.52
N GLN A 86 -19.35 5.03 -5.73
CA GLN A 86 -18.64 3.77 -5.93
C GLN A 86 -18.62 3.02 -4.61
N ARG A 87 -19.03 1.76 -4.66
CA ARG A 87 -18.90 0.83 -3.55
C ARG A 87 -17.71 -0.08 -3.78
N ILE A 88 -17.01 -0.46 -2.71
CA ILE A 88 -15.87 -1.38 -2.80
C ILE A 88 -16.30 -2.70 -3.41
N GLU A 89 -17.51 -3.19 -3.09
CA GLU A 89 -18.05 -4.45 -3.60
C GLU A 89 -18.09 -4.50 -5.13
N GLU A 90 -18.39 -3.37 -5.78
CA GLU A 90 -18.44 -3.24 -7.24
C GLU A 90 -17.04 -3.32 -7.88
N HIS A 91 -16.00 -3.04 -7.10
CA HIS A 91 -14.62 -2.94 -7.56
C HIS A 91 -13.74 -4.10 -7.05
N LEU A 92 -14.31 -5.07 -6.31
CA LEU A 92 -13.56 -6.22 -5.78
C LEU A 92 -12.87 -7.02 -6.89
N ASN A 93 -13.57 -7.29 -8.00
CA ASN A 93 -12.98 -8.03 -9.12
C ASN A 93 -11.80 -7.27 -9.73
N ARG A 94 -11.95 -5.96 -9.92
CA ARG A 94 -10.86 -5.09 -10.41
C ARG A 94 -9.68 -5.08 -9.45
N PHE A 95 -9.95 -5.03 -8.14
CA PHE A 95 -8.90 -5.10 -7.14
C PHE A 95 -8.12 -6.41 -7.22
N VAL A 96 -8.82 -7.56 -7.28
CA VAL A 96 -8.17 -8.89 -7.35
C VAL A 96 -7.33 -9.03 -8.63
N VAL A 97 -7.85 -8.65 -9.79
CA VAL A 97 -7.07 -8.64 -11.05
C VAL A 97 -5.89 -7.68 -10.93
N GLY A 98 -6.14 -6.52 -10.37
CA GLY A 98 -5.14 -5.51 -10.08
C GLY A 98 -4.17 -5.89 -8.97
N LEU A 99 -4.09 -7.14 -8.50
CA LEU A 99 -3.02 -7.64 -7.63
C LEU A 99 -1.84 -8.26 -8.43
N GLU A 100 -2.01 -8.52 -9.74
CA GLU A 100 -0.95 -9.06 -10.61
C GLU A 100 0.18 -8.04 -10.89
N TRP A 101 -0.08 -6.73 -10.73
CA TRP A 101 0.91 -5.63 -10.84
C TRP A 101 2.20 -5.85 -10.04
N ARG A 102 2.16 -6.63 -8.94
CA ARG A 102 3.34 -6.84 -8.09
C ARG A 102 4.50 -7.45 -8.87
N ARG A 103 4.19 -8.33 -9.82
CA ARG A 103 5.19 -8.94 -10.70
C ARG A 103 5.79 -7.93 -11.68
N ALA A 104 4.97 -7.02 -12.21
CA ALA A 104 5.46 -5.93 -13.04
C ALA A 104 6.40 -5.01 -12.26
N GLU A 105 6.08 -4.70 -10.99
CA GLU A 105 6.97 -3.94 -10.12
C GLU A 105 8.30 -4.63 -9.84
N GLU A 106 8.31 -5.95 -9.60
CA GLU A 106 9.56 -6.69 -9.40
C GLU A 106 10.45 -6.65 -10.63
N ILE A 107 9.88 -6.83 -11.83
CA ILE A 107 10.64 -6.75 -13.08
C ILE A 107 11.22 -5.34 -13.24
N ARG A 108 10.43 -4.29 -13.00
CA ARG A 108 10.88 -2.90 -13.05
C ARG A 108 12.01 -2.63 -12.03
N ALA A 109 11.85 -3.09 -10.80
CA ALA A 109 12.85 -2.93 -9.73
C ALA A 109 14.17 -3.63 -10.07
N TYR A 110 14.09 -4.84 -10.64
CA TYR A 110 15.27 -5.58 -11.09
C TYR A 110 15.99 -4.85 -12.22
N VAL A 111 15.26 -4.38 -13.24
CA VAL A 111 15.82 -3.58 -14.34
C VAL A 111 16.52 -2.32 -13.81
N SER A 112 15.90 -1.59 -12.87
CA SER A 112 16.53 -0.41 -12.25
C SER A 112 17.78 -0.74 -11.45
N ALA A 113 17.81 -1.89 -10.76
CA ALA A 113 19.02 -2.34 -10.06
C ALA A 113 20.16 -2.72 -11.03
N VAL A 114 19.83 -3.34 -12.17
CA VAL A 114 20.77 -3.66 -13.24
C VAL A 114 21.33 -2.38 -13.87
N GLU A 115 20.47 -1.41 -14.18
CA GLU A 115 20.84 -0.09 -14.70
C GLU A 115 21.78 0.66 -13.73
N ALA A 116 21.43 0.70 -12.44
CA ALA A 116 22.25 1.33 -11.41
C ALA A 116 23.62 0.66 -11.24
N LYS A 117 23.69 -0.67 -11.39
CA LYS A 117 24.96 -1.41 -11.37
C LYS A 117 25.81 -1.11 -12.61
N ALA A 118 25.20 -1.09 -13.80
CA ALA A 118 25.88 -0.78 -15.05
C ALA A 118 26.45 0.65 -15.07
N LEU A 119 25.77 1.62 -14.45
CA LEU A 119 26.26 2.99 -14.31
C LEU A 119 27.49 3.09 -13.39
N ASN A 120 27.54 2.27 -12.34
CA ASN A 120 28.64 2.24 -11.38
C ASN A 120 29.87 1.45 -11.88
N ASP A 121 29.67 0.44 -12.72
CA ASP A 121 30.75 -0.32 -13.40
C ASP A 121 31.11 0.34 -14.74
N THR A 122 31.83 1.48 -14.71
CA THR A 122 32.27 2.20 -15.93
C THR A 122 33.30 1.42 -16.79
N THR A 123 33.65 0.19 -16.41
CA THR A 123 34.80 -0.56 -16.98
C THR A 123 34.46 -1.60 -18.04
N ALA A 124 33.19 -1.81 -18.39
CA ALA A 124 32.82 -2.69 -19.49
C ALA A 124 31.65 -2.10 -20.26
N GLY A 125 31.95 -1.22 -21.22
CA GLY A 125 30.96 -0.75 -22.18
C GLY A 125 30.33 -1.95 -22.89
N ASP A 126 29.02 -2.09 -22.75
CA ASP A 126 28.20 -3.00 -23.53
C ASP A 126 28.39 -2.66 -25.01
N SER A 127 29.31 -3.37 -25.65
CA SER A 127 29.81 -3.04 -26.99
C SER A 127 28.78 -3.35 -28.09
N ASN A 128 27.63 -3.93 -27.72
CA ASN A 128 26.58 -4.35 -28.66
C ASN A 128 25.19 -3.77 -28.33
N GLY A 129 25.03 -3.02 -27.23
CA GLY A 129 23.71 -2.51 -26.78
C GLY A 129 22.72 -3.64 -26.48
N GLU A 130 23.22 -4.80 -26.06
CA GLU A 130 22.40 -5.96 -25.72
C GLU A 130 21.69 -5.77 -24.38
N LEU A 131 22.36 -5.10 -23.43
CA LEU A 131 21.79 -4.70 -22.14
C LEU A 131 20.64 -3.72 -22.35
N ASP A 132 20.81 -2.70 -23.20
CA ASP A 132 19.76 -1.72 -23.50
C ASP A 132 18.54 -2.36 -24.17
N ARG A 133 18.77 -3.29 -25.10
CA ARG A 133 17.71 -4.08 -25.73
C ARG A 133 16.98 -4.97 -24.72
N TRP A 134 17.72 -5.63 -23.84
CA TRP A 134 17.14 -6.44 -22.78
C TRP A 134 16.33 -5.59 -21.78
N MET A 135 16.84 -4.44 -21.36
CA MET A 135 16.14 -3.52 -20.46
C MET A 135 14.84 -3.01 -21.09
N SER A 136 14.86 -2.67 -22.38
CA SER A 136 13.67 -2.23 -23.13
C SER A 136 12.63 -3.34 -23.24
N TRP A 137 13.06 -4.56 -23.57
CA TRP A 137 12.16 -5.73 -23.61
C TRP A 137 11.58 -6.04 -22.23
N ALA A 138 12.38 -5.98 -21.17
CA ALA A 138 11.94 -6.29 -19.81
C ALA A 138 10.91 -5.26 -19.30
N ARG A 139 11.10 -3.97 -19.60
CA ARG A 139 10.12 -2.90 -19.29
C ARG A 139 8.80 -3.14 -20.03
N SER A 140 8.85 -3.40 -21.34
CA SER A 140 7.67 -3.72 -22.14
C SER A 140 6.96 -4.99 -21.64
N LYS A 141 7.73 -6.00 -21.20
CA LYS A 141 7.16 -7.21 -20.61
C LYS A 141 6.46 -6.92 -19.28
N ALA A 142 7.03 -6.06 -18.44
CA ALA A 142 6.40 -5.63 -17.19
C ALA A 142 5.07 -4.92 -17.46
N ASP A 143 5.02 -4.04 -18.48
CA ASP A 143 3.79 -3.34 -18.85
C ASP A 143 2.70 -4.31 -19.35
N SER A 144 3.06 -5.33 -20.12
CA SER A 144 2.11 -6.38 -20.56
C SER A 144 1.53 -7.23 -19.41
N LEU A 145 2.23 -7.27 -18.27
CA LEU A 145 1.83 -8.04 -17.10
C LEU A 145 1.07 -7.19 -16.07
N ASP A 146 1.04 -5.86 -16.26
CA ASP A 146 0.35 -4.95 -15.37
C ASP A 146 -1.05 -4.66 -15.94
N PRO A 147 -2.11 -5.31 -15.42
CA PRO A 147 -3.48 -5.11 -15.94
C PRO A 147 -4.03 -3.72 -15.64
N LEU A 148 -3.25 -2.86 -14.95
CA LEU A 148 -3.58 -1.47 -14.67
C LEU A 148 -2.91 -0.49 -15.65
N VAL A 149 -2.06 -0.97 -16.55
CA VAL A 149 -1.54 -0.19 -17.67
C VAL A 149 -2.58 -0.21 -18.78
N GLU A 150 -3.12 0.95 -19.13
CA GLU A 150 -3.97 1.08 -20.31
C GLU A 150 -3.10 0.84 -21.55
N VAL A 151 -3.33 -0.28 -22.22
CA VAL A 151 -2.80 -0.52 -23.57
C VAL A 151 -3.72 0.22 -24.52
N GLU A 152 -3.29 1.37 -25.05
CA GLU A 152 -3.94 2.04 -26.19
C GLU A 152 -3.88 1.15 -27.45
#